data_AF-A0A917YND1-F1
#
_entry.id   AF-A0A917YND1-F1
#
_cell.length_a   1.000
_cell.length_b   1.000
_cell.length_c   1.000
_cell.angle_alpha   90.00
_cell.angle_beta   90.00
_cell.angle_gamma   90.00
#
_symmetry.space_group_name_H-M   'P 1'
#
loop_
_entity.id
_entity.type
_entity.pdbx_description
1 polymer ?
#
loop_
_entity_poly.entity_id
_entity_poly.type
_entity_poly.pdbx_seq_one_letter_code
_entity_poly.pdbx_strand_id
1 'polypeptide(L)'
;MKLLVLADLHLDEISDRDLLDQLGDEIRDAATGVEALIIAGDLAEVATRKWPHALRWLGSLVPAARTVLIPGNHDYYGENLSTVDAELDRICSEAGCRFGQCQQLEIGDVRILMTTLWTDMRLFAAAGDAAVAEALWNARKMPDYGYGSIVIGSPERELKPQDTVLVHQTQLGWLTAELARPWVGKTVVVTHHAPSGSVAGPITPLSPCFASDLDALIDRYRPDLWAFGHTHRWAEVRMPGGTLLRNVSFGYEHEFRLGDIRERVRRGLIDLDQIRAGM
;
A
#
# COMPACT_ATOMS: atom_id res chain seq x y z
N MET A 1 6.42 11.67 -16.90
CA MET A 1 6.68 10.23 -16.60
C MET A 1 5.38 9.57 -16.15
N LYS A 2 5.12 8.31 -16.54
CA LYS A 2 3.92 7.56 -16.12
C LYS A 2 4.25 6.34 -15.25
N LEU A 3 3.50 6.18 -14.17
CA LEU A 3 3.52 5.01 -13.28
C LEU A 3 2.13 4.38 -13.24
N LEU A 4 2.06 3.07 -13.08
CA LEU A 4 0.82 2.40 -12.69
C LEU A 4 1.00 1.89 -11.25
N VAL A 5 0.24 2.43 -10.30
CA VAL A 5 0.27 2.01 -8.89
C VAL A 5 -1.10 1.42 -8.56
N LEU A 6 -1.14 0.15 -8.19
CA LEU A 6 -2.37 -0.58 -7.85
C LEU A 6 -2.22 -1.14 -6.44
N ALA A 7 -3.30 -1.25 -5.68
CA ALA A 7 -3.32 -1.94 -4.39
C ALA A 7 -4.55 -2.84 -4.31
N ASP A 8 -4.58 -3.75 -3.34
CA ASP A 8 -5.80 -4.47 -2.97
C ASP A 8 -6.39 -5.26 -4.14
N LEU A 9 -5.54 -5.98 -4.88
CA LEU A 9 -5.99 -6.81 -6.00
C LEU A 9 -6.69 -8.08 -5.50
N HIS A 10 -6.31 -8.58 -4.31
CA HIS A 10 -6.91 -9.77 -3.67
C HIS A 10 -7.12 -10.91 -4.67
N LEU A 11 -6.09 -11.24 -5.47
CA LEU A 11 -6.23 -12.12 -6.63
C LEU A 11 -6.69 -13.53 -6.29
N ASP A 12 -6.48 -13.94 -5.04
CA ASP A 12 -6.91 -15.20 -4.46
C ASP A 12 -8.38 -15.23 -4.02
N GLU A 13 -9.03 -14.07 -3.97
CA GLU A 13 -10.47 -13.95 -3.70
C GLU A 13 -11.31 -13.72 -4.97
N ILE A 14 -10.68 -13.41 -6.11
CA ILE A 14 -11.39 -13.30 -7.39
C ILE A 14 -11.77 -14.69 -7.87
N SER A 15 -13.07 -14.99 -7.80
CA SER A 15 -13.62 -16.30 -8.18
C SER A 15 -14.13 -16.34 -9.63
N ASP A 16 -14.55 -15.19 -10.14
CA ASP A 16 -14.99 -15.02 -11.53
C ASP A 16 -13.80 -14.90 -12.49
N ARG A 17 -13.71 -15.83 -13.45
CA ARG A 17 -12.66 -15.84 -14.47
C ARG A 17 -12.80 -14.73 -15.48
N ASP A 18 -14.02 -14.37 -15.85
CA ASP A 18 -14.27 -13.30 -16.81
C ASP A 18 -13.83 -11.95 -16.21
N LEU A 19 -14.04 -11.78 -14.90
CA LEU A 19 -13.55 -10.65 -14.13
C LEU A 19 -12.02 -10.57 -14.12
N LEU A 20 -11.35 -11.70 -13.87
CA LEU A 20 -9.88 -11.77 -13.86
C LEU A 20 -9.29 -11.46 -15.23
N ASP A 21 -9.90 -11.97 -16.31
CA ASP A 21 -9.48 -11.69 -17.68
C ASP A 21 -9.67 -10.22 -18.03
N GLN A 22 -10.83 -9.63 -17.68
CA GLN A 22 -11.10 -8.20 -17.87
C GLN A 22 -10.13 -7.32 -17.08
N LEU A 23 -9.83 -7.68 -15.82
CA LEU A 23 -8.83 -7.00 -15.01
C LEU A 23 -7.46 -7.05 -15.69
N GLY A 24 -7.06 -8.23 -16.20
CA GLY A 24 -5.79 -8.40 -16.90
C GLY A 24 -5.69 -7.52 -18.14
N ASP A 25 -6.75 -7.43 -18.94
CA ASP A 25 -6.81 -6.57 -20.12
C ASP A 25 -6.72 -5.08 -19.77
N GLU A 26 -7.43 -4.63 -18.74
CA GLU A 26 -7.38 -3.24 -18.29
C GLU A 26 -6.00 -2.86 -17.70
N ILE A 27 -5.36 -3.77 -16.96
CA ILE A 27 -3.98 -3.57 -16.47
C ILE A 27 -3.02 -3.46 -17.65
N ARG A 28 -3.13 -4.36 -18.65
CA ARG A 28 -2.25 -4.35 -19.83
C ARG A 28 -2.40 -3.06 -20.62
N ASP A 29 -3.64 -2.60 -20.84
CA ASP A 29 -3.94 -1.36 -21.52
C ASP A 29 -3.37 -0.15 -20.74
N ALA A 30 -3.67 -0.05 -19.44
CA ALA A 30 -3.19 1.03 -18.58
C ALA A 30 -1.65 1.06 -18.43
N ALA A 31 -1.00 -0.10 -18.49
CA ALA A 31 0.46 -0.21 -18.42
C ALA A 31 1.17 0.20 -19.73
N THR A 32 0.44 0.53 -20.80
CA THR A 32 1.06 0.98 -22.04
C THR A 32 1.80 2.30 -21.84
N GLY A 33 3.12 2.27 -21.97
CA GLY A 33 3.99 3.44 -21.82
C GLY A 33 4.23 3.87 -20.37
N VAL A 34 3.98 3.00 -19.39
CA VAL A 34 4.39 3.22 -17.99
C VAL A 34 5.82 2.70 -17.76
N GLU A 35 6.55 3.41 -16.91
CA GLU A 35 7.94 3.07 -16.55
C GLU A 35 7.99 1.95 -15.49
N ALA A 36 7.01 1.91 -14.60
CA ALA A 36 6.88 0.89 -13.57
C ALA A 36 5.42 0.57 -13.23
N LEU A 37 5.18 -0.69 -12.87
CA LEU A 37 3.99 -1.16 -12.15
C LEU A 37 4.38 -1.35 -10.69
N ILE A 38 3.66 -0.70 -9.76
CA ILE A 38 3.87 -0.87 -8.33
C ILE A 38 2.60 -1.47 -7.74
N ILE A 39 2.73 -2.62 -7.09
CA ILE A 39 1.67 -3.24 -6.29
C ILE A 39 1.86 -2.79 -4.83
N ALA A 40 0.97 -1.92 -4.38
CA ALA A 40 0.95 -1.25 -3.09
C ALA A 40 0.21 -2.05 -2.00
N GLY A 41 0.52 -3.35 -1.93
CA GLY A 41 -0.02 -4.29 -0.95
C GLY A 41 -1.31 -4.97 -1.35
N ASP A 42 -1.62 -6.01 -0.56
CA ASP A 42 -2.80 -6.86 -0.66
C ASP A 42 -2.94 -7.50 -2.05
N LEU A 43 -1.88 -8.20 -2.46
CA LEU A 43 -1.88 -8.98 -3.69
C LEU A 43 -2.59 -10.32 -3.48
N ALA A 44 -2.23 -11.03 -2.41
CA ALA A 44 -2.86 -12.29 -2.02
C ALA A 44 -2.45 -12.74 -0.60
N GLU A 45 -3.35 -13.42 0.11
CA GLU A 45 -3.04 -14.03 1.41
C GLU A 45 -2.09 -15.23 1.29
N VAL A 46 -1.42 -15.60 2.39
CA VAL A 46 -0.42 -16.67 2.41
C VAL A 46 0.61 -16.43 1.31
N ALA A 47 1.16 -15.20 1.31
CA ALA A 47 1.89 -14.63 0.20
C ALA A 47 3.05 -15.52 -0.26
N THR A 48 3.74 -16.21 0.65
CA THR A 48 4.85 -17.11 0.29
C THR A 48 4.43 -18.24 -0.65
N ARG A 49 3.16 -18.64 -0.60
CA ARG A 49 2.58 -19.67 -1.48
C ARG A 49 1.89 -19.08 -2.70
N LYS A 50 1.19 -17.95 -2.56
CA LYS A 50 0.32 -17.40 -3.61
C LYS A 50 1.02 -16.39 -4.53
N TRP A 51 1.98 -15.60 -4.02
CA TRP A 51 2.73 -14.64 -4.83
C TRP A 51 3.41 -15.27 -6.06
N PRO A 52 4.03 -16.48 -6.01
CA PRO A 52 4.60 -17.08 -7.21
C PRO A 52 3.59 -17.25 -8.36
N HIS A 53 2.32 -17.56 -8.06
CA HIS A 53 1.27 -17.64 -9.09
C HIS A 53 0.83 -16.25 -9.55
N ALA A 54 0.58 -15.34 -8.61
CA ALA A 54 0.21 -13.95 -8.91
C ALA A 54 1.26 -13.24 -9.77
N LEU A 55 2.54 -13.42 -9.48
CA LEU A 55 3.67 -12.84 -10.22
C LEU A 55 3.80 -13.42 -11.64
N ARG A 56 3.50 -14.72 -11.84
CA ARG A 56 3.42 -15.29 -13.20
C ARG A 56 2.29 -14.67 -14.00
N TRP A 57 1.13 -14.45 -13.39
CA TRP A 57 0.00 -13.79 -14.03
C TRP A 57 0.33 -12.33 -14.36
N LEU A 58 0.81 -11.54 -13.38
CA LEU A 58 1.25 -10.16 -13.60
C LEU A 58 2.35 -10.07 -14.67
N GLY A 59 3.31 -11.00 -14.66
CA GLY A 59 4.39 -11.08 -15.65
C GLY A 59 3.92 -11.35 -17.08
N SER A 60 2.71 -11.90 -17.26
CA SER A 60 2.06 -12.04 -18.57
C SER A 60 1.41 -10.73 -19.07
N LEU A 61 1.21 -9.76 -18.19
CA LEU A 61 0.58 -8.47 -18.47
C LEU A 61 1.61 -7.35 -18.60
N VAL A 62 2.59 -7.33 -17.69
CA VAL A 62 3.62 -6.28 -17.56
C VAL A 62 4.98 -6.95 -17.34
N PRO A 63 6.06 -6.49 -18.01
CA PRO A 63 7.39 -7.07 -17.81
C PRO A 63 7.81 -7.06 -16.34
N ALA A 64 8.18 -8.24 -15.81
CA ALA A 64 8.59 -8.42 -14.41
C ALA A 64 9.64 -7.41 -13.93
N ALA A 65 10.62 -7.08 -14.78
CA ALA A 65 11.68 -6.11 -14.47
C ALA A 65 11.19 -4.68 -14.16
N ARG A 66 9.94 -4.36 -14.52
CA ARG A 66 9.25 -3.09 -14.24
C ARG A 66 8.26 -3.19 -13.08
N THR A 67 8.10 -4.37 -12.49
CA THR A 67 7.13 -4.63 -11.42
C THR A 67 7.81 -4.57 -10.07
N VAL A 68 7.22 -3.81 -9.15
CA VAL A 68 7.64 -3.69 -7.75
C VAL A 68 6.47 -4.04 -6.85
N LEU A 69 6.73 -4.75 -5.76
CA LEU A 69 5.71 -5.13 -4.79
C LEU A 69 6.10 -4.65 -3.41
N ILE A 70 5.17 -4.01 -2.70
CA ILE A 70 5.19 -3.92 -1.24
C ILE A 70 4.07 -4.79 -0.68
N PRO A 71 4.26 -5.43 0.47
CA PRO A 71 3.18 -6.19 1.11
C PRO A 71 2.16 -5.24 1.76
N GLY A 72 0.91 -5.65 1.76
CA GLY A 72 -0.18 -5.09 2.57
C GLY A 72 -0.46 -5.99 3.77
N ASN A 73 -1.52 -5.74 4.54
CA ASN A 73 -1.82 -6.54 5.73
C ASN A 73 -2.22 -7.98 5.36
N HIS A 74 -2.96 -8.19 4.27
CA HIS A 74 -3.39 -9.53 3.83
C HIS A 74 -2.21 -10.37 3.32
N ASP A 75 -1.16 -9.76 2.76
CA ASP A 75 0.03 -10.50 2.36
C ASP A 75 0.76 -11.15 3.57
N TYR A 76 0.51 -10.64 4.78
CA TYR A 76 1.02 -11.23 6.03
C TYR A 76 0.09 -12.30 6.63
N TYR A 77 -1.12 -12.53 6.09
CA TYR A 77 -2.03 -13.54 6.62
C TYR A 77 -1.52 -14.95 6.34
N GLY A 78 -1.51 -15.80 7.36
CA GLY A 78 -0.92 -17.12 7.37
C GLY A 78 0.61 -17.11 7.51
N GLU A 79 1.21 -15.95 7.78
CA GLU A 79 2.66 -15.76 7.75
C GLU A 79 3.21 -15.24 9.09
N ASN A 80 4.53 -15.28 9.23
CA ASN A 80 5.26 -14.68 10.34
C ASN A 80 5.80 -13.31 9.96
N LEU A 81 5.23 -12.25 10.55
CA LEU A 81 5.59 -10.85 10.29
C LEU A 81 7.08 -10.55 10.49
N SER A 82 7.78 -11.30 11.36
CA SER A 82 9.22 -11.10 11.60
C SER A 82 10.13 -11.65 10.52
N THR A 83 9.66 -12.61 9.70
CA THR A 83 10.54 -13.36 8.79
C THR A 83 10.07 -13.36 7.35
N VAL A 84 8.78 -13.12 7.09
CA VAL A 84 8.20 -13.32 5.76
C VAL A 84 8.76 -12.38 4.71
N ASP A 85 9.13 -11.13 5.07
CA ASP A 85 9.69 -10.16 4.13
C ASP A 85 10.92 -10.69 3.38
N ALA A 86 11.80 -11.44 4.06
CA ALA A 86 12.98 -12.04 3.44
C ALA A 86 12.63 -13.11 2.39
N GLU A 87 11.56 -13.87 2.63
CA GLU A 87 11.07 -14.87 1.70
C GLU A 87 10.32 -14.23 0.52
N LEU A 88 9.54 -13.18 0.77
CA LEU A 88 8.88 -12.41 -0.29
C LEU A 88 9.89 -11.71 -1.21
N ASP A 89 11.00 -11.22 -0.67
CA ASP A 89 12.12 -10.70 -1.46
C ASP A 89 12.74 -11.77 -2.37
N ARG A 90 12.98 -12.97 -1.82
CA ARG A 90 13.46 -14.12 -2.61
C ARG A 90 12.49 -14.46 -3.74
N ILE A 91 11.20 -14.54 -3.45
CA ILE A 91 10.14 -14.83 -4.43
C ILE A 91 10.08 -13.77 -5.53
N CYS A 92 10.15 -12.48 -5.18
CA CYS A 92 10.18 -11.39 -6.15
C CYS A 92 11.41 -11.48 -7.04
N SER A 93 12.59 -11.70 -6.44
CA SER A 93 13.85 -11.85 -7.16
C SER A 93 13.83 -13.02 -8.15
N GLU A 94 13.28 -14.17 -7.76
CA GLU A 94 13.12 -15.35 -8.63
C GLU A 94 12.14 -15.11 -9.78
N ALA A 95 11.12 -14.29 -9.57
CA ALA A 95 10.19 -13.88 -10.62
C ALA A 95 10.77 -12.78 -11.54
N GLY A 96 11.91 -12.18 -11.19
CA GLY A 96 12.50 -11.06 -11.92
C GLY A 96 11.85 -9.70 -11.61
N CYS A 97 11.08 -9.61 -10.52
CA CYS A 97 10.48 -8.39 -9.98
C CYS A 97 11.30 -7.84 -8.81
N ARG A 98 10.91 -6.67 -8.28
CA ARG A 98 11.55 -6.08 -7.09
C ARG A 98 10.62 -6.15 -5.88
N PHE A 99 11.19 -6.46 -4.72
CA PHE A 99 10.53 -6.26 -3.44
C PHE A 99 10.85 -4.86 -2.91
N GLY A 100 9.81 -4.08 -2.59
CA GLY A 100 9.89 -2.65 -2.35
C GLY A 100 9.77 -2.23 -0.88
N GLN A 101 9.67 -3.17 0.07
CA GLN A 101 9.45 -2.84 1.48
C GLN A 101 10.63 -2.06 2.05
N CYS A 102 10.38 -0.82 2.49
CA CYS A 102 11.40 0.11 2.95
C CYS A 102 12.54 0.28 1.92
N GLN A 103 12.17 0.41 0.64
CA GLN A 103 13.11 0.62 -0.46
C GLN A 103 12.83 1.91 -1.24
N GLN A 104 13.90 2.46 -1.82
CA GLN A 104 13.83 3.54 -2.80
C GLN A 104 14.00 2.95 -4.21
N LEU A 105 13.13 3.36 -5.13
CA LEU A 105 13.32 3.16 -6.56
C LEU A 105 13.54 4.51 -7.24
N GLU A 106 14.56 4.58 -8.09
CA GLU A 106 14.85 5.75 -8.91
C GLU A 106 14.53 5.46 -10.37
N ILE A 107 13.75 6.35 -10.98
CA ILE A 107 13.43 6.32 -12.41
C ILE A 107 13.62 7.75 -12.91
N GLY A 108 14.60 7.99 -13.78
CA GLY A 108 14.91 9.33 -14.25
C GLY A 108 15.22 10.30 -13.10
N ASP A 109 14.47 11.40 -13.01
CA ASP A 109 14.54 12.40 -11.94
C ASP A 109 13.54 12.14 -10.79
N VAL A 110 12.88 10.99 -10.78
CA VAL A 110 11.87 10.62 -9.78
C VAL A 110 12.45 9.61 -8.80
N ARG A 111 12.36 9.92 -7.50
CA ARG A 111 12.51 8.92 -6.44
C ARG A 111 11.15 8.47 -5.94
N ILE A 112 11.03 7.17 -5.70
CA ILE A 112 9.82 6.52 -5.19
C ILE A 112 10.19 5.82 -3.89
N LEU A 113 9.58 6.23 -2.78
CA LEU A 113 9.79 5.67 -1.45
C LEU A 113 8.62 4.76 -1.11
N MET A 114 8.92 3.49 -0.82
CA MET A 114 7.91 2.45 -0.71
C MET A 114 8.01 1.72 0.63
N THR A 115 6.87 1.55 1.31
CA THR A 115 6.76 0.70 2.51
C THR A 115 5.30 0.40 2.80
N THR A 116 4.97 -0.75 3.41
CA THR A 116 3.61 -1.04 3.88
C THR A 116 3.03 0.09 4.73
N LEU A 117 3.88 0.70 5.56
CA LEU A 117 3.50 1.67 6.59
C LEU A 117 2.30 1.16 7.38
N TRP A 118 2.50 0.20 8.29
CA TRP A 118 1.47 -0.14 9.30
C TRP A 118 0.98 1.11 10.03
N THR A 119 -0.05 1.05 10.87
CA THR A 119 -0.53 2.24 11.59
C THR A 119 0.07 2.39 12.98
N ASP A 120 0.19 3.63 13.47
CA ASP A 120 0.58 3.91 14.85
C ASP A 120 -0.59 3.80 15.84
N MET A 121 -1.82 3.60 15.34
CA MET A 121 -3.07 3.60 16.11
C MET A 121 -3.34 4.94 16.80
N ARG A 122 -2.75 6.04 16.33
CA ARG A 122 -2.80 7.37 16.96
C ARG A 122 -3.60 8.41 16.18
N LEU A 123 -4.42 8.00 15.22
CA LEU A 123 -5.29 8.93 14.49
C LEU A 123 -6.17 9.82 15.42
N PHE A 124 -6.49 9.33 16.62
CA PHE A 124 -7.23 10.08 17.65
C PHE A 124 -6.36 10.70 18.74
N ALA A 125 -5.07 10.89 18.51
CA ALA A 125 -4.15 11.45 19.52
C ALA A 125 -4.57 12.84 20.01
N ALA A 126 -5.21 13.65 19.17
CA ALA A 126 -5.73 14.96 19.56
C ALA A 126 -6.85 14.88 20.63
N ALA A 127 -7.54 13.74 20.74
CA ALA A 127 -8.54 13.47 21.78
C ALA A 127 -7.93 12.93 23.10
N GLY A 128 -6.61 12.74 23.15
CA GLY A 128 -5.87 12.33 24.34
C GLY A 128 -5.60 10.82 24.44
N ASP A 129 -4.77 10.44 25.42
CA ASP A 129 -4.25 9.06 25.57
C ASP A 129 -5.35 8.02 25.80
N ALA A 130 -6.47 8.40 26.41
CA ALA A 130 -7.62 7.51 26.59
C ALA A 130 -8.22 7.06 25.25
N ALA A 131 -8.30 7.96 24.27
CA ALA A 131 -8.80 7.64 22.93
C ALA A 131 -7.82 6.72 22.16
N VAL A 132 -6.51 6.90 22.36
CA VAL A 132 -5.49 6.01 21.78
C VAL A 132 -5.55 4.62 22.41
N ALA A 133 -5.73 4.54 23.74
CA ALA A 133 -5.91 3.26 24.43
C ALA A 133 -7.18 2.53 23.95
N GLU A 134 -8.27 3.27 23.72
CA GLU A 134 -9.50 2.73 23.15
C GLU A 134 -9.31 2.25 21.70
N ALA A 135 -8.56 2.99 20.87
CA ALA A 135 -8.21 2.58 19.52
C ALA A 135 -7.44 1.24 19.52
N LEU A 136 -6.41 1.11 20.35
CA LEU A 136 -5.65 -0.13 20.52
C LEU A 136 -6.51 -1.30 21.03
N TRP A 137 -7.47 -1.01 21.91
CA TRP A 137 -8.42 -2.02 22.38
C TRP A 137 -9.35 -2.49 21.26
N ASN A 138 -9.90 -1.55 20.47
CA ASN A 138 -10.76 -1.86 19.34
C ASN A 138 -10.01 -2.59 18.21
N ALA A 139 -8.75 -2.25 17.98
CA ALA A 139 -7.90 -2.89 16.98
C ALA A 139 -7.79 -4.41 17.19
N ARG A 140 -7.86 -4.92 18.43
CA ARG A 140 -7.86 -6.37 18.72
C ARG A 140 -9.01 -7.14 18.07
N LYS A 141 -10.05 -6.45 17.59
CA LYS A 141 -11.19 -7.03 16.88
C LYS A 141 -10.94 -7.14 15.37
N MET A 142 -9.87 -6.52 14.87
CA MET A 142 -9.50 -6.61 13.46
C MET A 142 -8.97 -8.02 13.14
N PRO A 143 -9.28 -8.57 11.96
CA PRO A 143 -8.81 -9.90 11.57
C PRO A 143 -7.28 -10.04 11.59
N ASP A 144 -6.52 -8.97 11.35
CA ASP A 144 -5.05 -8.93 11.45
C ASP A 144 -4.51 -9.51 12.77
N TYR A 145 -5.24 -9.31 13.88
CA TYR A 145 -4.82 -9.69 15.23
C TYR A 145 -5.66 -10.84 15.82
N GLY A 146 -6.56 -11.42 15.04
CA GLY A 146 -7.47 -12.48 15.49
C GLY A 146 -7.00 -13.87 15.05
N TYR A 147 -7.36 -14.91 15.82
CA TYR A 147 -7.28 -16.32 15.43
C TYR A 147 -5.93 -16.83 14.88
N GLY A 148 -4.82 -16.15 15.17
CA GLY A 148 -3.52 -16.47 14.58
C GLY A 148 -3.44 -16.20 13.08
N SER A 149 -4.25 -15.26 12.55
CA SER A 149 -4.17 -14.82 11.16
C SER A 149 -2.76 -14.37 10.80
N ILE A 150 -2.09 -13.62 11.69
CA ILE A 150 -0.68 -13.26 11.57
C ILE A 150 0.03 -13.65 12.87
N VAL A 151 1.22 -14.24 12.73
CA VAL A 151 2.11 -14.52 13.87
C VAL A 151 3.37 -13.66 13.82
N ILE A 152 4.10 -13.59 14.93
CA ILE A 152 5.33 -12.80 15.05
C ILE A 152 6.34 -13.47 15.99
N GLY A 153 7.63 -13.28 15.70
CA GLY A 153 8.75 -13.65 16.57
C GLY A 153 9.18 -15.11 16.46
N SER A 154 10.11 -15.50 17.34
CA SER A 154 10.60 -16.87 17.52
C SER A 154 10.88 -17.12 19.02
N PRO A 155 10.11 -17.96 19.73
CA PRO A 155 8.96 -18.73 19.24
C PRO A 155 7.82 -17.84 18.76
N GLU A 156 7.04 -18.35 17.80
CA GLU A 156 5.92 -17.62 17.21
C GLU A 156 4.80 -17.41 18.24
N ARG A 157 4.18 -16.24 18.18
CA ARG A 157 2.96 -15.92 18.91
C ARG A 157 2.02 -15.10 18.03
N GLU A 158 0.75 -15.02 18.41
CA GLU A 158 -0.21 -14.14 17.75
C GLU A 158 0.27 -12.68 17.76
N LEU A 159 0.04 -12.01 16.62
CA LEU A 159 0.29 -10.59 16.45
C LEU A 159 -0.66 -9.77 17.34
N LYS A 160 -0.14 -8.70 17.94
CA LYS A 160 -0.93 -7.73 18.72
C LYS A 160 -0.85 -6.35 18.08
N PRO A 161 -1.83 -5.46 18.29
CA PRO A 161 -1.77 -4.09 17.79
C PRO A 161 -0.50 -3.33 18.19
N GLN A 162 0.07 -3.61 19.37
CA GLN A 162 1.32 -3.00 19.80
C GLN A 162 2.52 -3.39 18.90
N ASP A 163 2.48 -4.57 18.28
CA ASP A 163 3.56 -5.02 17.41
C ASP A 163 3.57 -4.25 16.10
N THR A 164 2.42 -4.05 15.48
CA THR A 164 2.28 -3.26 14.25
C THR A 164 2.59 -1.78 14.49
N VAL A 165 2.32 -1.25 15.69
CA VAL A 165 2.80 0.08 16.09
C VAL A 165 4.33 0.17 16.10
N LEU A 166 5.05 -0.85 16.59
CA LEU A 166 6.52 -0.88 16.56
C LEU A 166 7.06 -1.02 15.13
N VAL A 167 6.39 -1.81 14.30
CA VAL A 167 6.72 -1.93 12.87
C VAL A 167 6.49 -0.59 12.15
N HIS A 168 5.36 0.07 12.39
CA HIS A 168 5.08 1.41 11.88
C HIS A 168 6.19 2.38 12.25
N GLN A 169 6.61 2.44 13.52
CA GLN A 169 7.66 3.35 13.97
C GLN A 169 8.97 3.13 13.21
N THR A 170 9.31 1.87 12.92
CA THR A 170 10.50 1.50 12.14
C THR A 170 10.36 1.96 10.69
N GLN A 171 9.22 1.67 10.06
CA GLN A 171 8.92 2.05 8.67
C GLN A 171 8.86 3.58 8.49
N LEU A 172 8.18 4.28 9.41
CA LEU A 172 8.09 5.74 9.43
C LEU A 172 9.46 6.39 9.67
N GLY A 173 10.30 5.78 10.53
CA GLY A 173 11.66 6.23 10.77
C GLY A 173 12.52 6.18 9.50
N TRP A 174 12.46 5.06 8.78
CA TRP A 174 13.11 4.92 7.47
C TRP A 174 12.57 5.94 6.45
N LEU A 175 11.24 6.03 6.30
CA LEU A 175 10.59 6.94 5.35
C LEU A 175 10.96 8.40 5.63
N THR A 176 10.95 8.81 6.91
CA THR A 176 11.33 10.16 7.35
C THR A 176 12.79 10.44 7.03
N ALA A 177 13.69 9.48 7.23
CA ALA A 177 15.10 9.63 6.90
C ALA A 177 15.33 9.80 5.39
N GLU A 178 14.63 9.02 4.55
CA GLU A 178 14.72 9.16 3.09
C GLU A 178 14.12 10.48 2.59
N LEU A 179 12.97 10.88 3.11
CA LEU A 179 12.35 12.18 2.78
C LEU A 179 13.26 13.37 3.13
N ALA A 180 14.01 13.27 4.23
CA ALA A 180 14.95 14.30 4.67
C ALA A 180 16.21 14.39 3.80
N ARG A 181 16.55 13.36 3.02
CA ARG A 181 17.66 13.43 2.08
C ARG A 181 17.29 14.39 0.94
N PRO A 182 18.17 15.36 0.59
CA PRO A 182 17.94 16.23 -0.56
C PRO A 182 17.77 15.42 -1.84
N TRP A 183 16.81 15.82 -2.67
CA TRP A 183 16.57 15.23 -3.99
C TRP A 183 16.27 16.32 -5.00
N VAL A 184 16.90 16.25 -6.17
CA VAL A 184 16.62 17.15 -7.29
C VAL A 184 15.71 16.42 -8.25
N GLY A 185 14.42 16.73 -8.18
CA GLY A 185 13.39 16.10 -9.02
C GLY A 185 12.10 15.86 -8.23
N LYS A 186 11.32 14.84 -8.63
CA LYS A 186 10.04 14.53 -7.96
C LYS A 186 10.21 13.45 -6.89
N THR A 187 9.45 13.57 -5.81
CA THR A 187 9.37 12.55 -4.76
C THR A 187 7.98 11.95 -4.73
N VAL A 188 7.88 10.65 -4.92
CA VAL A 188 6.64 9.88 -4.76
C VAL A 188 6.78 9.00 -3.53
N VAL A 189 5.73 8.94 -2.71
CA VAL A 189 5.60 7.98 -1.62
C VAL A 189 4.50 7.00 -1.99
N VAL A 190 4.75 5.71 -1.78
CA VAL A 190 3.76 4.65 -1.96
C VAL A 190 3.69 3.83 -0.69
N THR A 191 2.50 3.77 -0.09
CA THR A 191 2.24 2.97 1.10
C THR A 191 1.08 2.02 0.91
N HIS A 192 0.91 1.07 1.82
CA HIS A 192 -0.34 0.32 1.85
C HIS A 192 -1.37 1.07 2.69
N HIS A 193 -1.10 1.37 3.96
CA HIS A 193 -2.04 2.10 4.81
C HIS A 193 -2.04 3.60 4.51
N ALA A 194 -3.15 4.26 4.87
CA ALA A 194 -3.37 5.67 4.59
C ALA A 194 -2.53 6.58 5.53
N PRO A 195 -1.95 7.67 5.00
CA PRO A 195 -1.10 8.54 5.80
C PRO A 195 -1.85 9.65 6.55
N SER A 196 -3.15 9.81 6.32
CA SER A 196 -3.94 10.93 6.84
C SER A 196 -5.40 10.53 7.08
N GLY A 197 -6.00 11.10 8.13
CA GLY A 197 -7.44 10.99 8.38
C GLY A 197 -8.30 11.66 7.30
N SER A 198 -7.75 12.62 6.55
CA SER A 198 -8.47 13.34 5.48
C SER A 198 -8.91 12.43 4.32
N VAL A 199 -8.24 11.29 4.17
CA VAL A 199 -8.49 10.29 3.12
C VAL A 199 -9.01 8.97 3.66
N ALA A 200 -9.30 8.88 4.96
CA ALA A 200 -9.85 7.68 5.60
C ALA A 200 -11.36 7.48 5.34
N GLY A 201 -12.04 8.48 4.76
CA GLY A 201 -13.50 8.52 4.63
C GLY A 201 -14.19 8.78 5.98
N PRO A 202 -15.45 8.32 6.19
CA PRO A 202 -16.12 8.47 7.48
C PRO A 202 -15.28 7.88 8.62
N ILE A 203 -15.01 8.71 9.63
CA ILE A 203 -14.23 8.34 10.80
C ILE A 203 -15.06 7.46 11.72
N THR A 204 -14.49 6.33 12.10
CA THR A 204 -15.10 5.32 12.99
C THR A 204 -14.11 4.91 14.08
N PRO A 205 -14.55 4.20 15.15
CA PRO A 205 -13.62 3.70 16.17
C PRO A 205 -12.50 2.78 15.66
N LEU A 206 -12.64 2.23 14.44
CA LEU A 206 -11.62 1.39 13.80
C LEU A 206 -10.73 2.14 12.81
N SER A 207 -11.03 3.41 12.47
CA SER A 207 -10.21 4.21 11.55
C SER A 207 -8.71 4.25 11.88
N PRO A 208 -8.26 4.24 13.16
CA PRO A 208 -6.84 4.15 13.49
C PRO A 208 -6.14 2.88 13.00
N CYS A 209 -6.89 1.81 12.66
CA CYS A 209 -6.32 0.59 12.07
C CYS A 209 -5.93 0.81 10.61
N PHE A 210 -6.59 1.75 9.91
CA PHE A 210 -6.43 1.97 8.48
C PHE A 210 -5.58 3.21 8.14
N ALA A 211 -5.54 4.20 9.03
CA ALA A 211 -4.90 5.48 8.79
C ALA A 211 -4.13 6.00 10.02
N SER A 212 -2.98 6.63 9.77
CA SER A 212 -2.25 7.44 10.76
C SER A 212 -2.49 8.93 10.53
N ASP A 213 -2.01 9.78 11.45
CA ASP A 213 -1.98 11.25 11.25
C ASP A 213 -0.55 11.72 10.96
N LEU A 214 -0.18 11.71 9.68
CA LEU A 214 1.15 12.15 9.19
C LEU A 214 1.10 13.51 8.50
N ASP A 215 0.05 14.31 8.72
CA ASP A 215 -0.16 15.58 8.02
C ASP A 215 1.03 16.54 8.20
N ALA A 216 1.60 16.60 9.41
CA ALA A 216 2.79 17.41 9.69
C ALA A 216 4.05 16.92 8.97
N LEU A 217 4.21 15.61 8.78
CA LEU A 217 5.32 15.04 8.00
C LEU A 217 5.16 15.39 6.52
N ILE A 218 3.94 15.27 6.00
CA ILE A 218 3.59 15.60 4.62
C ILE A 218 3.83 17.09 4.35
N ASP A 219 3.37 18.00 5.22
CA ASP A 219 3.61 19.44 5.04
C ASP A 219 5.10 19.81 5.15
N ARG A 220 5.86 19.10 6.00
CA ARG A 220 7.30 19.35 6.17
C ARG A 220 8.11 18.98 4.93
N TYR A 221 7.89 17.80 4.37
CA TYR A 221 8.74 17.27 3.28
C TYR A 221 8.12 17.40 1.89
N ARG A 222 6.81 17.61 1.81
CA ARG A 222 6.05 17.91 0.58
C ARG A 222 6.40 16.98 -0.59
N PRO A 223 6.27 15.64 -0.44
CA PRO A 223 6.37 14.78 -1.61
C PRO A 223 5.31 15.20 -2.64
N ASP A 224 5.59 15.00 -3.92
CA ASP A 224 4.68 15.39 -5.00
C ASP A 224 3.38 14.57 -4.98
N LEU A 225 3.50 13.30 -4.62
CA LEU A 225 2.42 12.32 -4.56
C LEU A 225 2.63 11.37 -3.38
N TRP A 226 1.54 11.03 -2.71
CA TRP A 226 1.42 9.90 -1.81
C TRP A 226 0.30 8.96 -2.29
N ALA A 227 0.67 7.85 -2.91
CA ALA A 227 -0.28 6.82 -3.32
C ALA A 227 -0.43 5.77 -2.21
N PHE A 228 -1.65 5.31 -1.94
CA PHE A 228 -1.89 4.30 -0.91
C PHE A 228 -3.08 3.37 -1.23
N GLY A 229 -3.19 2.25 -0.52
CA GLY A 229 -4.24 1.23 -0.69
C GLY A 229 -5.15 1.08 0.54
N HIS A 230 -5.44 -0.17 0.90
CA HIS A 230 -6.02 -0.68 2.14
C HIS A 230 -7.49 -0.30 2.43
N THR A 231 -7.89 0.94 2.14
CA THR A 231 -9.22 1.42 2.55
C THR A 231 -10.34 1.04 1.57
N HIS A 232 -9.99 0.58 0.37
CA HIS A 232 -10.92 0.23 -0.74
C HIS A 232 -11.86 1.37 -1.16
N ARG A 233 -11.56 2.60 -0.71
CA ARG A 233 -12.37 3.78 -0.95
C ARG A 233 -11.71 4.64 -2.00
N TRP A 234 -12.55 5.26 -2.83
CA TRP A 234 -12.07 6.36 -3.64
C TRP A 234 -11.81 7.57 -2.74
N ALA A 235 -10.54 7.97 -2.63
CA ALA A 235 -10.11 9.18 -1.97
C ALA A 235 -8.98 9.84 -2.76
N GLU A 236 -9.15 11.13 -3.06
CA GLU A 236 -8.10 11.98 -3.61
C GLU A 236 -8.19 13.37 -2.97
N VAL A 237 -7.10 13.80 -2.33
CA VAL A 237 -7.03 15.08 -1.62
C VAL A 237 -5.70 15.74 -1.90
N ARG A 238 -5.71 17.04 -2.22
CA ARG A 238 -4.49 17.84 -2.27
C ARG A 238 -4.29 18.55 -0.93
N MET A 239 -3.19 18.22 -0.25
CA MET A 239 -2.82 18.84 1.02
C MET A 239 -2.42 20.31 0.82
N PRO A 240 -2.51 21.18 1.85
CA PRO A 240 -2.12 22.59 1.74
C PRO A 240 -0.69 22.81 1.22
N GLY A 241 0.24 21.90 1.52
CA GLY A 241 1.63 21.92 1.02
C GLY A 241 1.81 21.47 -0.44
N GLY A 242 0.73 21.10 -1.14
CA GLY A 242 0.72 20.73 -2.56
C GLY A 242 0.77 19.23 -2.85
N THR A 243 1.15 18.41 -1.86
CA THR A 243 1.15 16.94 -1.97
C THR A 243 -0.23 16.41 -2.34
N LEU A 244 -0.30 15.62 -3.41
CA LEU A 244 -1.51 14.87 -3.75
C LEU A 244 -1.54 13.56 -2.98
N LEU A 245 -2.58 13.31 -2.19
CA LEU A 245 -2.88 12.00 -1.61
C LEU A 245 -3.87 11.29 -2.52
N ARG A 246 -3.60 10.03 -2.89
CA ARG A 246 -4.48 9.25 -3.76
C ARG A 246 -4.57 7.81 -3.28
N ASN A 247 -5.80 7.36 -3.01
CA ASN A 247 -6.08 5.94 -2.85
C ASN A 247 -6.15 5.25 -4.22
N VAL A 248 -5.43 4.14 -4.37
CA VAL A 248 -5.32 3.34 -5.60
C VAL A 248 -5.83 1.89 -5.42
N SER A 249 -6.61 1.64 -4.36
CA SER A 249 -7.21 0.34 -4.09
C SER A 249 -8.09 -0.12 -5.24
N PHE A 250 -7.91 -1.38 -5.63
CA PHE A 250 -8.83 -2.08 -6.52
C PHE A 250 -10.02 -2.61 -5.73
N GLY A 251 -9.79 -3.35 -4.64
CA GLY A 251 -10.82 -3.85 -3.73
C GLY A 251 -11.38 -5.22 -4.12
N TYR A 252 -12.45 -5.65 -3.45
CA TYR A 252 -13.05 -6.97 -3.61
C TYR A 252 -14.10 -7.05 -4.73
N GLU A 253 -14.30 -8.26 -5.26
CA GLU A 253 -15.31 -8.56 -6.29
C GLU A 253 -16.71 -8.02 -5.94
N HIS A 254 -17.15 -8.18 -4.70
CA HIS A 254 -18.47 -7.74 -4.24
C HIS A 254 -18.58 -6.22 -4.06
N GLU A 255 -17.47 -5.47 -4.11
CA GLU A 255 -17.43 -4.01 -4.04
C GLU A 255 -17.56 -3.37 -5.43
N PHE A 256 -17.53 -4.17 -6.50
CA PHE A 256 -17.58 -3.68 -7.87
C PHE A 256 -19.01 -3.34 -8.30
N ARG A 257 -19.12 -2.24 -9.05
CA ARG A 257 -20.31 -1.95 -9.85
C ARG A 257 -20.04 -2.34 -11.30
N LEU A 258 -21.09 -2.62 -12.08
CA LEU A 258 -20.95 -2.88 -13.52
C LEU A 258 -20.17 -1.76 -14.22
N GLY A 259 -19.05 -2.10 -14.89
CA GLY A 259 -18.19 -1.17 -15.62
C GLY A 259 -17.05 -0.51 -14.83
N ASP A 260 -16.88 -0.83 -13.54
CA ASP A 260 -15.98 -0.14 -12.60
C ASP A 260 -14.49 -0.56 -12.71
N ILE A 261 -14.18 -1.74 -13.26
CA ILE A 261 -12.81 -2.29 -13.32
C ILE A 261 -11.83 -1.35 -14.01
N ARG A 262 -12.20 -0.87 -15.19
CA ARG A 262 -11.42 0.08 -15.98
C ARG A 262 -11.09 1.35 -15.20
N GLU A 263 -12.09 1.88 -14.50
CA GLU A 263 -11.94 3.09 -13.70
C GLU A 263 -11.00 2.85 -12.52
N ARG A 264 -11.21 1.75 -11.77
CA ARG A 264 -10.37 1.36 -10.64
C ARG A 264 -8.90 1.18 -11.04
N VAL A 265 -8.63 0.46 -12.13
CA VAL A 265 -7.25 0.31 -12.65
C VAL A 265 -6.67 1.67 -13.05
N ARG A 266 -7.44 2.48 -13.78
CA ARG A 266 -6.96 3.78 -14.28
C ARG A 266 -6.77 4.85 -13.20
N ARG A 267 -7.38 4.72 -12.01
CA ARG A 267 -7.05 5.57 -10.85
C ARG A 267 -5.58 5.43 -10.44
N GLY A 268 -5.06 4.21 -10.58
CA GLY A 268 -3.66 3.90 -10.38
C GLY A 268 -2.71 4.43 -11.45
N LEU A 269 -3.24 4.86 -12.61
CA LEU A 269 -2.43 5.45 -13.67
C LEU A 269 -2.09 6.90 -13.31
N ILE A 270 -0.81 7.13 -13.06
CA ILE A 270 -0.27 8.37 -12.53
C ILE A 270 0.65 8.99 -13.57
N ASP A 271 0.27 10.17 -14.08
CA ASP A 271 1.13 11.01 -14.90
C ASP A 271 1.78 12.10 -14.04
N LEU A 272 3.05 11.89 -13.67
CA LEU A 272 3.80 12.76 -12.77
C LEU A 272 4.03 14.17 -13.34
N ASP A 273 3.88 14.35 -14.66
CA ASP A 273 4.01 15.67 -15.29
C ASP A 273 2.73 16.50 -15.08
N GLN A 274 1.60 15.84 -14.87
CA GLN A 274 0.29 16.47 -14.67
C GLN A 274 -0.04 16.77 -13.20
N ILE A 275 0.63 16.11 -12.24
CA ILE A 275 0.33 16.27 -10.81
C ILE A 275 0.59 17.69 -10.28
N ARG A 276 1.48 18.46 -10.90
CA ARG A 276 1.76 19.86 -10.50
C ARG A 276 0.90 20.90 -11.24
N ALA A 277 0.17 20.53 -12.29
CA ALA A 277 -0.50 21.49 -13.17
C ALA A 277 -1.79 22.10 -12.59
N GLY A 278 -2.20 21.72 -11.37
CA GLY A 278 -3.41 22.20 -10.70
C GLY A 278 -3.18 23.27 -9.63
N MET A 279 -2.08 24.04 -9.72
CA MET A 279 -1.82 25.21 -8.87
C MET A 279 -2.36 26.49 -9.49
#